data_AF-A0A925VXX7-F1
#
_entry.id   AF-A0A925VXX7-F1
#
_cell.length_a   1.000
_cell.length_b   1.000
_cell.length_c   1.000
_cell.angle_alpha   90.00
_cell.angle_beta   90.00
_cell.angle_gamma   90.00
#
_symmetry.space_group_name_H-M   'P 1'
#
loop_
_entity.id
_entity.type
_entity.pdbx_description
1 polymer ?
#
loop_
_entity_poly.entity_id
_entity_poly.type
_entity_poly.pdbx_seq_one_letter_code
_entity_poly.pdbx_strand_id
1 'polypeptide(L)'
;MDWPEGTEPQVEIETDVPVDDEACARVVTWLPWDSGFRGAGLAVGDLIVGHQTVMYGPAERAAELRIGEARFGEWLRSEGLRPGKPFTVHVLRNGAPLRIEGTVGAMRRYTNANGQRTLGTNGPACTGKDGFNSPWESWYGEFVATARNALAGWDQVVGISSRRLLADVDSFAARVEFLQIQHPGAFSRAALHDLSEMRRRADGEVRELRPSDVSYRELGAIRAEAVTRSADAAFAAFLDEMAPVLRTDLPAAPNSFDDDVSSLIGAMVRLPPLGRRQTLYETQRSWCWSGSNGGGYLIDRASATMELLHVATRAYVEMVDPTLRESSVTFIGVIQPEPALVVDVDRQITVAGLRVETVAALVSSDTVADHRFFADLRADRRTEAFAGLTATAAGIARPPLADTSTPAEVLLAAFDALKRGDMATWLSCYATWNVTTYFERDGSYQWVDLGWSTISERSGASDWDRARQRLHTDVFGVEVARVGPVRVVYDAAQSNGDREAVIIGPRIVEEVTARVNHIGYFEGEYRTFSASLLHRRWRLQRVDHGPWRIIDPQSL
;
A
#
# COMPACT_ATOMS: atom_id res chain seq x y z
N MET A 1 28.42 30.31 31.78
CA MET A 1 29.59 29.44 31.99
C MET A 1 30.42 29.62 30.74
N ASP A 2 31.60 30.23 30.87
CA ASP A 2 32.45 30.48 29.70
C ASP A 2 33.06 29.15 29.21
N TRP A 3 33.00 28.93 27.90
CA TRP A 3 33.47 27.69 27.28
C TRP A 3 35.01 27.67 27.24
N PRO A 4 35.65 26.50 27.47
CA PRO A 4 37.09 26.38 27.36
C PRO A 4 37.61 26.86 26.00
N GLU A 5 38.76 27.53 26.02
CA GLU A 5 39.46 27.94 24.81
C GLU A 5 39.78 26.70 23.94
N GLY A 6 39.42 26.73 22.65
CA GLY A 6 39.53 25.56 21.74
C GLY A 6 38.27 24.70 21.61
N THR A 7 37.15 25.07 22.22
CA THR A 7 35.86 24.37 22.00
C THR A 7 35.35 24.66 20.58
N GLU A 8 35.22 23.61 19.75
CA GLU A 8 34.71 23.75 18.38
C GLU A 8 33.19 23.98 18.39
N PRO A 9 32.69 25.06 17.75
CA PRO A 9 31.26 25.32 17.65
C PRO A 9 30.60 24.29 16.72
N GLN A 10 29.47 23.75 17.14
CA GLN A 10 28.68 22.82 16.35
C GLN A 10 27.19 23.12 16.51
N VAL A 11 26.40 22.88 15.47
CA VAL A 11 24.95 22.79 15.61
C VAL A 11 24.60 21.32 15.76
N GLU A 12 24.13 20.93 16.96
CA GLU A 12 23.78 19.55 17.31
C GLU A 12 22.44 19.18 16.68
N ILE A 13 22.42 19.03 15.35
CA ILE A 13 21.29 18.56 14.55
C ILE A 13 21.83 17.51 13.59
N GLU A 14 21.24 16.32 13.61
CA GLU A 14 21.53 15.32 12.58
C GLU A 14 20.56 15.48 11.42
N THR A 15 21.10 15.43 10.20
CA THR A 15 20.34 15.65 8.98
C THR A 15 20.64 14.59 7.92
N ASP A 16 19.70 14.42 6.99
CA ASP A 16 19.89 13.58 5.80
C ASP A 16 19.38 14.30 4.53
N VAL A 17 19.59 13.70 3.36
CA VAL A 17 18.99 14.15 2.11
C VAL A 17 17.51 13.74 2.11
N PRO A 18 16.58 14.65 1.84
CA PRO A 18 15.17 14.29 1.73
C PRO A 18 14.94 13.27 0.60
N VAL A 19 13.95 12.39 0.78
CA VAL A 19 13.52 11.43 -0.25
C VAL A 19 12.99 12.14 -1.50
N ASP A 20 12.50 13.37 -1.31
CA ASP A 20 12.14 14.27 -2.39
C ASP A 20 13.34 15.08 -2.84
N ASP A 21 13.57 15.05 -4.15
CA ASP A 21 14.67 15.71 -4.87
C ASP A 21 14.60 17.25 -4.82
N GLU A 22 14.10 17.84 -3.72
CA GLU A 22 14.46 19.19 -3.32
C GLU A 22 15.94 19.21 -2.95
N ALA A 23 16.75 19.10 -3.99
CA ALA A 23 18.20 18.95 -4.05
C ALA A 23 18.97 19.81 -3.03
N CYS A 24 18.40 20.94 -2.63
CA CYS A 24 19.04 21.93 -1.78
C CYS A 24 18.68 21.80 -0.29
N ALA A 25 17.58 21.15 0.09
CA ALA A 25 17.15 21.02 1.48
C ALA A 25 17.84 19.87 2.24
N ARG A 26 17.72 19.87 3.56
CA ARG A 26 18.18 18.79 4.47
C ARG A 26 17.07 18.43 5.45
N VAL A 27 16.71 17.14 5.58
CA VAL A 27 15.70 16.72 6.56
C VAL A 27 16.33 16.51 7.94
N VAL A 28 15.70 16.98 9.00
CA VAL A 28 16.11 16.71 10.38
C VAL A 28 15.81 15.24 10.70
N THR A 29 16.83 14.44 10.99
CA THR A 29 16.67 13.01 11.33
C THR A 29 16.76 12.76 12.83
N TRP A 30 17.53 13.57 13.56
CA TRP A 30 17.63 13.44 15.01
C TRP A 30 18.10 14.74 15.67
N LEU A 31 17.63 14.96 16.91
CA LEU A 31 18.13 16.02 17.78
C LEU A 31 18.77 15.36 19.00
N PRO A 32 20.10 15.43 19.18
CA PRO A 32 20.76 14.98 20.41
C PRO A 32 20.11 15.57 21.68
N TRP A 33 20.13 14.82 22.79
CA TRP A 33 19.44 15.21 24.03
C TRP A 33 19.90 16.55 24.61
N ASP A 34 21.13 16.93 24.29
CA ASP A 34 21.84 18.11 24.75
C ASP A 34 21.88 19.24 23.71
N SER A 35 21.17 19.05 22.60
CA SER A 35 21.06 19.98 21.48
C SER A 35 20.49 21.32 21.91
N GLY A 36 21.16 22.41 21.49
CA GLY A 36 20.65 23.78 21.64
C GLY A 36 19.33 24.07 20.92
N PHE A 37 18.79 23.13 20.14
CA PHE A 37 17.50 23.21 19.45
C PHE A 37 16.37 22.42 20.14
N ARG A 38 16.67 21.64 21.18
CA ARG A 38 15.62 20.97 21.95
C ARG A 38 14.79 21.97 22.75
N GLY A 39 13.47 21.87 22.61
CA GLY A 39 12.53 22.83 23.21
C GLY A 39 12.40 24.16 22.46
N ALA A 40 13.24 24.42 21.45
CA ALA A 40 13.15 25.62 20.61
C ALA A 40 12.06 25.54 19.52
N GLY A 41 11.45 24.36 19.35
CA GLY A 41 10.39 24.11 18.37
C GLY A 41 10.85 23.40 17.10
N LEU A 42 12.16 23.12 16.93
CA LEU A 42 12.67 22.27 15.86
C LEU A 42 12.24 20.81 16.12
N ALA A 43 11.79 20.12 15.07
CA ALA A 43 11.32 18.74 15.18
C ALA A 43 12.00 17.84 14.15
N VAL A 44 12.09 16.55 14.48
CA VAL A 44 12.45 15.52 13.50
C VAL A 44 11.42 15.50 12.37
N GLY A 45 11.90 15.42 11.13
CA GLY A 45 11.09 15.51 9.91
C GLY A 45 10.97 16.91 9.30
N ASP A 46 11.42 17.97 9.99
CA ASP A 46 11.49 19.31 9.39
C ASP A 46 12.49 19.35 8.22
N LEU A 47 12.13 20.06 7.16
CA LEU A 47 13.04 20.30 6.04
C LEU A 47 13.78 21.61 6.24
N ILE A 48 15.06 21.56 6.55
CA ILE A 48 15.92 22.73 6.63
C ILE A 48 16.20 23.25 5.22
N VAL A 49 15.80 24.49 5.00
CA VAL A 49 15.98 25.22 3.72
C VAL A 49 16.96 26.39 3.86
N GLY A 50 17.49 26.64 5.05
CA GLY A 50 18.49 27.66 5.29
C GLY A 50 18.87 27.79 6.76
N HIS A 51 19.84 28.67 7.02
CA HIS A 51 20.27 29.06 8.35
C HIS A 51 20.66 30.54 8.38
N GLN A 52 20.48 31.22 9.52
CA GLN A 52 20.81 32.65 9.68
C GLN A 52 20.30 33.52 8.52
N THR A 53 21.19 34.04 7.67
CA THR A 53 20.89 34.84 6.48
C THR A 53 21.08 34.05 5.17
N VAL A 54 21.52 32.80 5.25
CA VAL A 54 21.82 31.91 4.12
C VAL A 54 20.61 31.00 3.84
N MET A 55 20.09 31.07 2.61
CA MET A 55 19.09 30.12 2.11
C MET A 55 19.77 29.12 1.19
N TYR A 56 19.37 27.86 1.26
CA TYR A 56 20.00 26.80 0.48
C TYR A 56 19.55 26.86 -0.98
N GLY A 57 20.49 27.11 -1.87
CA GLY A 57 20.37 26.89 -3.30
C GLY A 57 21.46 25.96 -3.84
N PRO A 58 21.56 25.84 -5.19
CA PRO A 58 22.59 25.01 -5.84
C PRO A 58 24.02 25.42 -5.46
N ALA A 59 24.27 26.72 -5.24
CA ALA A 59 25.58 27.23 -4.85
C ALA A 59 25.98 26.78 -3.45
N GLU A 60 25.08 26.89 -2.48
CA GLU A 60 25.31 26.47 -1.08
C GLU A 60 25.49 24.96 -0.97
N ARG A 61 24.74 24.19 -1.78
CA ARG A 61 24.95 22.75 -1.93
C ARG A 61 26.34 22.45 -2.49
N ALA A 62 26.74 23.10 -3.58
CA ALA A 62 28.06 22.87 -4.19
C ALA A 62 29.21 23.29 -3.27
N ALA A 63 28.99 24.29 -2.40
CA ALA A 63 29.95 24.77 -1.42
C ALA A 63 29.97 23.96 -0.11
N GLU A 64 29.08 22.97 0.05
CA GLU A 64 28.92 22.14 1.25
C GLU A 64 28.62 22.94 2.54
N LEU A 65 27.82 24.00 2.41
CA LEU A 65 27.51 24.94 3.50
C LEU A 65 26.21 24.62 4.25
N ARG A 66 25.56 23.48 3.96
CA ARG A 66 24.31 23.10 4.61
C ARG A 66 24.57 22.42 5.95
N ILE A 67 23.64 22.56 6.89
CA ILE A 67 23.72 21.88 8.19
C ILE A 67 23.87 20.36 7.98
N GLY A 68 24.95 19.80 8.51
CA GLY A 68 25.32 18.38 8.39
C GLY A 68 26.34 18.08 7.30
N GLU A 69 26.79 19.07 6.53
CA GLU A 69 27.84 18.91 5.52
C GLU A 69 29.24 19.28 6.04
N ALA A 70 30.28 18.81 5.34
CA ALA A 70 31.65 18.83 5.82
C ALA A 70 32.17 20.24 6.10
N ARG A 71 31.78 21.24 5.29
CA ARG A 71 32.29 22.62 5.40
C ARG A 71 31.45 23.52 6.31
N PHE A 72 30.33 23.02 6.83
CA PHE A 72 29.47 23.81 7.71
C PHE A 72 30.16 24.20 9.03
N GLY A 73 30.96 23.31 9.63
CA GLY A 73 31.73 23.60 10.84
C GLY A 73 32.83 24.65 10.63
N GLU A 74 33.42 24.71 9.43
CA GLU A 74 34.36 25.79 9.05
C GLU A 74 33.63 27.13 8.94
N TRP A 75 32.44 27.12 8.34
CA TRP A 75 31.59 28.30 8.21
C TRP A 75 31.18 28.87 9.58
N LEU A 76 30.75 28.03 10.53
CA LEU A 76 30.44 28.49 11.90
C LEU A 76 31.61 29.26 12.54
N ARG A 77 32.85 28.79 12.30
CA ARG A 77 34.07 29.43 12.81
C ARG A 77 34.37 30.74 12.08
N SER A 78 34.21 30.79 10.76
CA SER A 78 34.46 32.03 9.99
C SER A 78 33.47 33.15 10.36
N GLU A 79 32.23 32.78 10.71
CA GLU A 79 31.21 33.72 11.21
C GLU A 79 31.42 34.12 12.69
N GLY A 80 32.46 33.59 13.35
CA GLY A 80 32.76 33.91 14.75
C GLY A 80 31.71 33.39 15.76
N LEU A 81 30.89 32.42 15.36
CA LEU A 81 29.88 31.83 16.24
C LEU A 81 30.55 30.98 17.33
N ARG A 82 30.01 31.07 18.55
CA ARG A 82 30.51 30.37 19.73
C ARG A 82 29.40 29.61 20.42
N PRO A 83 29.71 28.53 21.14
CA PRO A 83 28.70 27.80 21.91
C PRO A 83 27.91 28.73 22.85
N GLY A 84 26.60 28.52 22.92
CA GLY A 84 25.63 29.35 23.64
C GLY A 84 25.12 30.58 22.89
N LYS A 85 25.67 30.92 21.72
CA LYS A 85 25.14 32.03 20.88
C LYS A 85 23.84 31.62 20.19
N PRO A 86 22.87 32.56 20.02
CA PRO A 86 21.67 32.28 19.24
C PRO A 86 21.98 31.83 17.82
N PHE A 87 21.25 30.83 17.33
CA PHE A 87 21.34 30.33 15.97
C PHE A 87 19.96 30.16 15.36
N THR A 88 19.71 30.77 14.22
CA THR A 88 18.44 30.63 13.49
C THR A 88 18.55 29.54 12.42
N VAL A 89 17.55 28.67 12.34
CA VAL A 89 17.33 27.72 11.24
C VAL A 89 16.01 28.07 10.54
N HIS A 90 16.03 28.09 9.21
CA HIS A 90 14.85 28.24 8.37
C HIS A 90 14.39 26.87 7.90
N VAL A 91 13.15 26.51 8.21
CA VAL A 91 12.60 25.20 7.87
C VAL A 91 11.28 25.30 7.14
N LEU A 92 10.99 24.30 6.31
CA LEU A 92 9.65 24.01 5.84
C LEU A 92 9.09 22.88 6.69
N ARG A 93 8.05 23.17 7.47
CA ARG A 93 7.24 22.14 8.14
C ARG A 93 5.92 22.07 7.41
N ASN A 94 5.64 20.92 6.82
CA ASN A 94 4.45 20.75 6.00
C ASN A 94 4.30 21.87 4.96
N GLY A 95 5.38 22.20 4.24
CA GLY A 95 5.42 23.27 3.22
C GLY A 95 5.23 24.70 3.74
N ALA A 96 4.95 24.89 5.03
CA ALA A 96 4.87 26.20 5.65
C ALA A 96 6.26 26.62 6.14
N PRO A 97 6.72 27.84 5.78
CA PRO A 97 7.99 28.35 6.27
C PRO A 97 7.91 28.68 7.76
N LEU A 98 8.90 28.22 8.52
CA LEU A 98 9.10 28.52 9.93
C LEU A 98 10.53 28.99 10.15
N ARG A 99 10.68 29.94 11.08
CA ARG A 99 11.97 30.40 11.59
C ARG A 99 12.12 29.93 13.02
N ILE A 100 13.15 29.14 13.30
CA ILE A 100 13.37 28.53 14.61
C ILE A 100 14.70 29.02 15.18
N GLU A 101 14.66 29.60 16.37
CA GLU A 101 15.84 30.10 17.06
C GLU A 101 16.24 29.14 18.19
N GLY A 102 17.42 28.54 18.06
CA GLY A 102 18.07 27.74 19.09
C GLY A 102 19.40 28.37 19.48
N THR A 103 20.34 27.54 19.95
CA THR A 103 21.70 27.96 20.28
C THR A 103 22.75 27.09 19.61
N VAL A 104 23.89 27.68 19.28
CA VAL A 104 25.09 26.95 18.87
C VAL A 104 25.57 26.11 20.05
N GLY A 105 25.84 24.85 19.80
CA GLY A 105 26.39 23.90 20.75
C GLY A 105 27.89 23.70 20.60
N ALA A 106 28.37 22.58 21.14
CA ALA A 106 29.77 22.20 21.13
C ALA A 106 29.90 20.67 21.16
N MET A 107 31.01 20.13 20.66
CA MET A 107 31.29 18.71 20.87
C MET A 107 31.49 18.41 22.37
N ARG A 108 30.53 17.69 22.98
CA ARG A 108 30.57 17.36 24.41
C ARG A 108 31.05 15.93 24.63
N ARG A 109 31.93 15.78 25.61
CA ARG A 109 32.28 14.49 26.21
C ARG A 109 31.94 14.57 27.68
N TYR A 110 31.17 13.60 28.16
CA TYR A 110 30.76 13.52 29.55
C TYR A 110 31.58 12.43 30.25
N THR A 111 32.08 12.75 31.44
CA THR A 111 32.82 11.82 32.28
C THR A 111 32.32 11.89 33.71
N ASN A 112 32.25 10.75 34.40
CA ASN A 112 31.96 10.72 35.84
C ASN A 112 33.20 11.06 36.69
N ALA A 113 33.03 11.08 38.01
CA ALA A 113 34.12 11.34 38.97
C ALA A 113 35.31 10.36 38.86
N ASN A 114 35.09 9.17 38.29
CA ASN A 114 36.12 8.15 38.08
C ASN A 114 36.78 8.27 36.69
N GLY A 115 36.49 9.33 35.93
CA GLY A 115 37.02 9.54 34.58
C GLY A 115 36.40 8.64 33.51
N GLN A 116 35.36 7.86 33.82
CA GLN A 116 34.70 7.00 32.84
C GLN A 116 33.73 7.82 32.00
N ARG A 117 33.68 7.53 30.69
CA ARG A 117 32.75 8.17 29.76
C ARG A 117 31.30 7.83 30.12
N THR A 118 30.43 8.84 30.15
CA THR A 118 29.00 8.72 30.45
C THR A 118 28.15 9.23 29.29
N LEU A 119 26.85 8.87 29.29
CA LEU A 119 25.88 9.37 28.29
C LEU A 119 25.44 10.83 28.54
N GLY A 120 25.74 11.39 29.71
CA GLY A 120 25.48 12.78 30.07
C GLY A 120 26.11 13.16 31.40
N THR A 121 25.98 14.42 31.81
CA THR A 121 26.63 14.99 33.02
C THR A 121 26.37 14.16 34.29
N ASN A 122 25.16 13.61 34.44
CA ASN A 122 24.78 12.69 35.52
C ASN A 122 24.29 11.33 34.96
N GLY A 123 24.66 11.02 33.73
CA GLY A 123 24.23 9.81 33.03
C GLY A 123 25.01 8.58 33.46
N PRO A 124 24.52 7.39 33.09
CA PRO A 124 25.25 6.15 33.32
C PRO A 124 26.56 6.10 32.54
N ALA A 125 27.52 5.31 33.03
CA ALA A 125 28.75 5.01 32.31
C ALA A 125 28.43 4.21 31.03
N CYS A 126 29.02 4.60 29.91
CA CYS A 126 28.73 4.04 28.58
C CYS A 126 28.88 2.51 28.53
N THR A 127 29.94 1.98 29.14
CA THR A 127 30.23 0.53 29.21
C THR A 127 29.61 -0.16 30.42
N GLY A 128 28.87 0.59 31.26
CA GLY A 128 28.22 0.06 32.45
C GLY A 128 27.06 -0.88 32.11
N LYS A 129 26.83 -1.87 32.97
CA LYS A 129 25.66 -2.76 32.94
C LYS A 129 24.83 -2.53 34.20
N ASP A 130 23.52 -2.69 34.07
CA ASP A 130 22.47 -2.27 35.01
C ASP A 130 21.41 -3.36 35.24
N GLY A 131 21.73 -4.61 34.88
CA GLY A 131 20.80 -5.74 34.95
C GLY A 131 20.01 -5.99 33.66
N PHE A 132 20.11 -5.12 32.66
CA PHE A 132 19.58 -5.35 31.32
C PHE A 132 20.62 -5.99 30.38
N ASN A 133 20.17 -6.45 29.22
CA ASN A 133 20.93 -7.33 28.33
C ASN A 133 22.10 -6.65 27.57
N SER A 134 22.19 -5.32 27.58
CA SER A 134 23.17 -4.57 26.79
C SER A 134 23.82 -3.43 27.59
N PRO A 135 25.07 -3.03 27.30
CA PRO A 135 25.65 -1.81 27.85
C PRO A 135 24.85 -0.56 27.46
N TRP A 136 24.97 0.51 28.25
CA TRP A 136 24.24 1.76 28.04
C TRP A 136 24.49 2.41 26.67
N GLU A 137 25.73 2.37 26.16
CA GLU A 137 26.06 2.92 24.84
C GLU A 137 25.36 2.17 23.70
N SER A 138 25.38 0.84 23.72
CA SER A 138 24.69 0.02 22.73
C SER A 138 23.17 0.22 22.78
N TRP A 139 22.61 0.23 23.99
CA TRP A 139 21.18 0.51 24.20
C TRP A 139 20.77 1.89 23.70
N TYR A 140 21.56 2.92 23.99
CA TYR A 140 21.22 4.27 23.55
C TYR A 140 21.33 4.41 22.03
N GLY A 141 22.28 3.69 21.40
CA GLY A 141 22.35 3.57 19.94
C GLY A 141 21.09 2.96 19.33
N GLU A 142 20.59 1.86 19.90
CA GLU A 142 19.33 1.22 19.48
C GLU A 142 18.12 2.14 19.71
N PHE A 143 18.05 2.79 20.88
CA PHE A 143 17.01 3.77 21.22
C PHE A 143 16.96 4.91 20.19
N VAL A 144 18.11 5.52 19.88
CA VAL A 144 18.22 6.61 18.89
C VAL A 144 17.84 6.12 17.49
N ALA A 145 18.27 4.91 17.09
CA ALA A 145 17.91 4.35 15.79
C ALA A 145 16.39 4.16 15.66
N THR A 146 15.72 3.63 16.69
CA THR A 146 14.25 3.52 16.72
C THR A 146 13.59 4.90 16.76
N ALA A 147 14.14 5.86 17.50
CA ALA A 147 13.60 7.21 17.59
C ALA A 147 13.66 7.99 16.28
N ARG A 148 14.74 7.84 15.50
CA ARG A 148 14.84 8.38 14.14
C ARG A 148 13.67 7.92 13.28
N ASN A 149 13.35 6.64 13.33
CA ASN A 149 12.25 6.06 12.57
C ASN A 149 10.87 6.51 13.08
N ALA A 150 10.65 6.47 14.40
CA ALA A 150 9.37 6.80 14.99
C ALA A 150 9.01 8.29 14.89
N LEU A 151 9.98 9.18 15.09
CA LEU A 151 9.75 10.62 15.15
C LEU A 151 9.75 11.29 13.77
N ALA A 152 10.52 10.78 12.79
CA ALA A 152 10.45 11.27 11.41
C ALA A 152 9.05 11.10 10.81
N GLY A 153 8.27 10.16 11.34
CA GLY A 153 6.93 9.86 10.88
C GLY A 153 6.93 9.01 9.61
N TRP A 154 5.75 8.50 9.25
CA TRP A 154 5.63 7.51 8.17
C TRP A 154 5.86 8.13 6.77
N ASP A 155 6.02 9.44 6.68
CA ASP A 155 6.23 10.16 5.43
C ASP A 155 7.67 10.07 4.89
N GLN A 156 8.63 9.82 5.78
CA GLN A 156 10.07 9.75 5.47
C GLN A 156 10.61 8.32 5.49
N VAL A 157 9.92 7.41 6.20
CA VAL A 157 10.37 6.03 6.35
C VAL A 157 9.34 5.06 5.78
N VAL A 158 9.67 4.50 4.63
CA VAL A 158 8.84 3.54 3.91
C VAL A 158 8.92 2.17 4.59
N GLY A 159 7.82 1.41 4.57
CA GLY A 159 7.83 0.00 4.98
C GLY A 159 7.64 -0.26 6.49
N ILE A 160 7.47 0.78 7.31
CA ILE A 160 7.27 0.62 8.75
C ILE A 160 5.80 0.36 9.09
N SER A 161 5.57 -0.71 9.86
CA SER A 161 4.30 -1.01 10.52
C SER A 161 4.23 -0.27 11.86
N SER A 162 3.19 0.56 12.04
CA SER A 162 2.92 1.28 13.30
C SER A 162 2.90 0.34 14.50
N ARG A 163 2.28 -0.84 14.38
CA ARG A 163 2.18 -1.82 15.47
C ARG A 163 3.52 -2.44 15.85
N ARG A 164 4.36 -2.75 14.85
CA ARG A 164 5.71 -3.25 15.11
C ARG A 164 6.56 -2.17 15.77
N LEU A 165 6.50 -0.95 15.24
CA LEU A 165 7.21 0.19 15.80
C LEU A 165 6.78 0.47 17.24
N LEU A 166 5.49 0.40 17.56
CA LEU A 166 5.01 0.59 18.93
C LEU A 166 5.57 -0.47 19.88
N ALA A 167 5.60 -1.75 19.49
CA ALA A 167 6.21 -2.82 20.28
C ALA A 167 7.73 -2.59 20.48
N ASP A 168 8.44 -2.17 19.43
CA ASP A 168 9.87 -1.84 19.51
C ASP A 168 10.11 -0.67 20.48
N VAL A 169 9.26 0.37 20.41
CA VAL A 169 9.32 1.53 21.32
C VAL A 169 9.02 1.12 22.77
N ASP A 170 8.01 0.29 22.99
CA ASP A 170 7.62 -0.18 24.33
C ASP A 170 8.70 -1.02 25.01
N SER A 171 9.55 -1.70 24.24
CA SER A 171 10.69 -2.45 24.76
C SER A 171 11.68 -1.59 25.57
N PHE A 172 11.72 -0.27 25.32
CA PHE A 172 12.60 0.66 26.03
C PHE A 172 12.03 1.16 27.36
N ALA A 173 10.73 0.98 27.63
CA ALA A 173 10.02 1.65 28.72
C ALA A 173 10.62 1.35 30.10
N ALA A 174 10.84 0.07 30.41
CA ALA A 174 11.39 -0.35 31.70
C ALA A 174 12.78 0.24 31.96
N ARG A 175 13.61 0.35 30.92
CA ARG A 175 14.98 0.87 31.08
C ARG A 175 15.02 2.39 31.14
N VAL A 176 14.09 3.08 30.47
CA VAL A 176 13.89 4.53 30.64
C VAL A 176 13.38 4.86 32.05
N GLU A 177 12.46 4.05 32.61
CA GLU A 177 12.02 4.20 34.00
C GLU A 177 13.17 4.01 34.99
N PHE A 178 13.96 2.95 34.80
CA PHE A 178 15.19 2.72 35.58
C PHE A 178 16.15 3.92 35.48
N LEU A 179 16.34 4.47 34.28
CA LEU A 179 17.18 5.64 34.03
C LEU A 179 16.68 6.88 34.78
N GLN A 180 15.36 7.09 34.90
CA GLN A 180 14.80 8.20 35.71
C GLN A 180 15.18 8.09 37.18
N ILE A 181 15.07 6.87 37.72
CA ILE A 181 15.26 6.62 39.16
C ILE A 181 16.74 6.68 39.54
N GLN A 182 17.61 6.02 38.76
CA GLN A 182 19.01 5.83 39.12
C GLN A 182 19.92 6.95 38.60
N HIS A 183 19.53 7.62 37.52
CA HIS A 183 20.30 8.69 36.87
C HIS A 183 19.43 9.93 36.58
N PRO A 184 18.86 10.57 37.62
CA PRO A 184 18.00 11.73 37.42
C PRO A 184 18.80 12.91 36.82
N GLY A 185 18.30 13.49 35.72
CA GLY A 185 19.00 14.58 35.05
C GLY A 185 18.37 15.00 33.72
N ALA A 186 19.05 15.90 33.01
CA ALA A 186 18.59 16.37 31.70
C ALA A 186 18.55 15.23 30.66
N PHE A 187 19.55 14.36 30.65
CA PHE A 187 19.61 13.19 29.77
C PHE A 187 18.41 12.25 29.96
N SER A 188 18.13 11.86 31.21
CA SER A 188 17.02 10.95 31.48
C SER A 188 15.68 11.59 31.12
N ARG A 189 15.43 12.86 31.49
CA ARG A 189 14.21 13.57 31.09
C ARG A 189 14.03 13.64 29.57
N ALA A 190 15.11 13.87 28.81
CA ALA A 190 15.06 13.86 27.36
C ALA A 190 14.70 12.47 26.81
N ALA A 191 15.30 11.40 27.35
CA ALA A 191 14.97 10.04 26.95
C ALA A 191 13.50 9.67 27.26
N LEU A 192 12.96 10.12 28.40
CA LEU A 192 11.53 9.93 28.72
C LEU A 192 10.63 10.71 27.76
N HIS A 193 10.95 11.97 27.50
CA HIS A 193 10.22 12.79 26.53
C HIS A 193 10.21 12.15 25.14
N ASP A 194 11.37 11.67 24.68
CA ASP A 194 11.51 11.02 23.38
C ASP A 194 10.71 9.71 23.34
N LEU A 195 10.75 8.90 24.41
CA LEU A 195 9.92 7.70 24.52
C LEU A 195 8.43 8.02 24.41
N SER A 196 7.95 9.04 25.11
CA SER A 196 6.56 9.48 25.05
C SER A 196 6.17 9.96 23.65
N GLU A 197 7.01 10.74 22.98
CA GLU A 197 6.75 11.21 21.61
C GLU A 197 6.81 10.07 20.59
N MET A 198 7.76 9.13 20.73
CA MET A 198 7.82 7.93 19.90
C MET A 198 6.54 7.12 20.02
N ARG A 199 6.06 6.87 21.24
CA ARG A 199 4.81 6.16 21.50
C ARG A 199 3.63 6.86 20.84
N ARG A 200 3.48 8.16 21.08
CA ARG A 200 2.40 8.98 20.51
C ARG A 200 2.37 8.92 18.99
N ARG A 201 3.54 8.95 18.33
CA ARG A 201 3.64 8.85 16.85
C ARG A 201 3.38 7.44 16.33
N ALA A 202 3.87 6.42 17.02
CA ALA A 202 3.70 5.02 16.62
C ALA A 202 2.25 4.55 16.80
N ASP A 203 1.57 4.99 17.86
CA ASP A 203 0.19 4.64 18.20
C ASP A 203 -0.84 5.27 17.23
N GLY A 204 -0.46 6.39 16.60
CA GLY A 204 -1.30 7.09 15.64
C GLY A 204 -2.41 7.93 16.27
N GLU A 205 -3.03 8.76 15.45
CA GLU A 205 -4.09 9.68 15.90
C GLU A 205 -5.44 8.98 15.91
N VAL A 206 -6.22 9.20 16.97
CA VAL A 206 -7.62 8.77 17.04
C VAL A 206 -8.43 9.48 15.95
N ARG A 207 -9.34 8.73 15.33
CA ARG A 207 -10.29 9.22 14.32
C ARG A 207 -11.69 8.77 14.67
N GLU A 208 -12.67 9.60 14.35
CA GLU A 208 -14.07 9.22 14.44
C GLU A 208 -14.55 8.82 13.05
N LEU A 209 -14.99 7.58 12.89
CA LEU A 209 -15.68 7.11 11.69
C LEU A 209 -17.17 6.98 11.99
N ARG A 210 -17.99 7.61 11.15
CA ARG A 210 -19.45 7.48 11.21
C ARG A 210 -19.84 6.08 10.70
N PRO A 211 -21.01 5.56 11.09
CA PRO A 211 -21.52 4.31 10.52
C PRO A 211 -21.56 4.32 8.97
N SER A 212 -21.84 5.48 8.36
CA SER A 212 -21.82 5.67 6.91
C SER A 212 -20.44 5.51 6.28
N ASP A 213 -19.35 5.74 7.03
CA ASP A 213 -17.99 5.70 6.49
C ASP A 213 -17.48 4.27 6.32
N VAL A 214 -18.06 3.33 7.08
CA VAL A 214 -17.75 1.90 7.12
C VAL A 214 -18.88 1.01 6.56
N SER A 215 -20.04 1.58 6.23
CA SER A 215 -21.20 0.83 5.70
C SER A 215 -20.92 0.12 4.37
N TYR A 216 -19.90 0.57 3.62
CA TYR A 216 -19.45 -0.10 2.40
C TYR A 216 -19.00 -1.56 2.66
N ARG A 217 -18.62 -1.88 3.91
CA ARG A 217 -18.27 -3.24 4.32
C ARG A 217 -19.48 -4.17 4.38
N GLU A 218 -20.67 -3.62 4.68
CA GLU A 218 -21.95 -4.36 4.63
C GLU A 218 -22.51 -4.43 3.20
N LEU A 219 -22.17 -3.45 2.36
CA LEU A 219 -22.62 -3.38 0.98
C LEU A 219 -22.14 -4.57 0.12
N GLY A 220 -21.00 -5.19 0.45
CA GLY A 220 -20.60 -6.47 -0.14
C GLY A 220 -21.59 -7.60 0.18
N ALA A 221 -22.01 -7.73 1.45
CA ALA A 221 -23.00 -8.72 1.88
C ALA A 221 -24.37 -8.46 1.24
N ILE A 222 -24.83 -7.21 1.22
CA ILE A 222 -26.10 -6.83 0.57
C ILE A 222 -26.09 -7.21 -0.93
N ARG A 223 -24.97 -6.99 -1.62
CA ARG A 223 -24.82 -7.39 -3.02
C ARG A 223 -24.76 -8.90 -3.17
N ALA A 224 -24.02 -9.60 -2.31
CA ALA A 224 -23.94 -11.04 -2.33
C ALA A 224 -25.32 -11.67 -2.15
N GLU A 225 -26.14 -11.18 -1.21
CA GLU A 225 -27.53 -11.61 -1.03
C GLU A 225 -28.40 -11.35 -2.27
N ALA A 226 -28.26 -10.19 -2.91
CA ALA A 226 -28.99 -9.86 -4.13
C ALA A 226 -28.58 -10.76 -5.32
N VAL A 227 -27.29 -11.02 -5.46
CA VAL A 227 -26.74 -11.92 -6.49
C VAL A 227 -27.12 -13.36 -6.20
N THR A 228 -27.08 -13.83 -4.95
CA THR A 228 -27.56 -15.17 -4.57
C THR A 228 -29.02 -15.36 -4.96
N ARG A 229 -29.91 -14.39 -4.66
CA ARG A 229 -31.32 -14.49 -5.08
C ARG A 229 -31.48 -14.57 -6.60
N SER A 230 -30.68 -13.78 -7.34
CA SER A 230 -30.69 -13.80 -8.80
C SER A 230 -30.15 -15.14 -9.34
N ALA A 231 -29.10 -15.66 -8.71
CA ALA A 231 -28.47 -16.93 -9.04
C ALA A 231 -29.43 -18.11 -8.78
N ASP A 232 -30.15 -18.10 -7.66
CA ASP A 232 -31.13 -19.14 -7.33
C ASP A 232 -32.28 -19.17 -8.32
N ALA A 233 -32.82 -18.01 -8.66
CA ALA A 233 -33.89 -17.90 -9.65
C ALA A 233 -33.42 -18.35 -11.04
N ALA A 234 -32.24 -17.90 -11.47
CA ALA A 234 -31.68 -18.27 -12.78
C ALA A 234 -31.29 -19.75 -12.84
N PHE A 235 -30.72 -20.31 -11.76
CA PHE A 235 -30.35 -21.71 -11.68
C PHE A 235 -31.59 -22.62 -11.66
N ALA A 236 -32.64 -22.24 -10.91
CA ALA A 236 -33.91 -22.96 -10.93
C ALA A 236 -34.52 -22.93 -12.34
N ALA A 237 -34.57 -21.77 -13.00
CA ALA A 237 -35.07 -21.65 -14.36
C ALA A 237 -34.24 -22.48 -15.36
N PHE A 238 -32.92 -22.52 -15.20
CA PHE A 238 -32.03 -23.36 -16.00
C PHE A 238 -32.32 -24.86 -15.77
N LEU A 239 -32.50 -25.28 -14.52
CA LEU A 239 -32.84 -26.66 -14.21
C LEU A 239 -34.20 -27.07 -14.77
N ASP A 240 -35.20 -26.19 -14.73
CA ASP A 240 -36.52 -26.41 -15.33
C ASP A 240 -36.42 -26.52 -16.86
N GLU A 241 -35.61 -25.66 -17.50
CA GLU A 241 -35.32 -25.72 -18.94
C GLU A 241 -34.67 -27.05 -19.33
N MET A 242 -33.71 -27.52 -18.54
CA MET A 242 -32.93 -28.73 -18.81
C MET A 242 -33.57 -30.01 -18.30
N ALA A 243 -34.66 -29.96 -17.51
CA ALA A 243 -35.31 -31.13 -16.93
C ALA A 243 -35.60 -32.28 -17.92
N PRO A 244 -35.97 -32.04 -19.21
CA PRO A 244 -36.20 -33.13 -20.17
C PRO A 244 -34.94 -33.91 -20.58
N VAL A 245 -33.75 -33.29 -20.45
CA VAL A 245 -32.47 -33.86 -20.91
C VAL A 245 -31.47 -34.12 -19.78
N LEU A 246 -31.68 -33.50 -18.62
CA LEU A 246 -30.87 -33.68 -17.43
C LEU A 246 -31.17 -35.02 -16.77
N ARG A 247 -30.14 -35.85 -16.57
CA ARG A 247 -30.28 -37.05 -15.77
C ARG A 247 -30.39 -36.70 -14.28
N THR A 248 -31.43 -37.21 -13.64
CA THR A 248 -31.70 -37.03 -12.20
C THR A 248 -30.70 -37.76 -11.32
N ASP A 249 -30.25 -38.94 -11.75
CA ASP A 249 -29.22 -39.73 -11.06
C ASP A 249 -27.90 -39.63 -11.83
N LEU A 250 -26.84 -39.17 -11.15
CA LEU A 250 -25.49 -39.16 -11.70
C LEU A 250 -24.99 -40.62 -11.79
N PRO A 251 -24.76 -41.16 -13.00
CA PRO A 251 -24.27 -42.52 -13.15
C PRO A 251 -22.88 -42.65 -12.52
N ALA A 252 -22.52 -43.84 -12.04
CA ALA A 252 -21.14 -44.10 -11.66
C ALA A 252 -20.25 -43.92 -12.90
N ALA A 253 -19.23 -43.06 -12.80
CA ALA A 253 -18.28 -42.91 -13.88
C ALA A 253 -17.48 -44.23 -14.02
N PRO A 254 -17.18 -44.65 -15.26
CA PRO A 254 -16.29 -45.78 -15.50
C PRO A 254 -14.93 -45.55 -14.86
N ASN A 255 -14.28 -46.63 -14.42
CA ASN A 255 -12.93 -46.59 -13.88
C ASN A 255 -11.91 -47.35 -14.76
N SER A 256 -12.37 -47.85 -15.92
CA SER A 256 -11.56 -48.44 -16.98
C SER A 256 -12.00 -47.93 -18.35
N PHE A 257 -11.10 -48.00 -19.34
CA PHE A 257 -11.44 -47.75 -20.75
C PHE A 257 -12.20 -48.93 -21.40
N ASP A 258 -12.27 -50.07 -20.71
CA ASP A 258 -12.96 -51.27 -21.18
C ASP A 258 -14.47 -51.27 -20.85
N ASP A 259 -14.93 -50.30 -20.05
CA ASP A 259 -16.34 -50.16 -19.67
C ASP A 259 -17.17 -49.62 -20.85
N ASP A 260 -18.36 -50.18 -21.10
CA ASP A 260 -19.27 -49.64 -22.13
C ASP A 260 -19.95 -48.35 -21.65
N VAL A 261 -19.49 -47.23 -22.20
CA VAL A 261 -19.95 -45.88 -21.87
C VAL A 261 -20.92 -45.31 -22.90
N SER A 262 -21.30 -46.09 -23.92
CA SER A 262 -22.10 -45.61 -25.07
C SER A 262 -23.44 -45.02 -24.65
N SER A 263 -24.03 -45.55 -23.57
CA SER A 263 -25.31 -45.06 -23.00
C SER A 263 -25.19 -43.75 -22.21
N LEU A 264 -23.96 -43.31 -21.91
CA LEU A 264 -23.67 -42.10 -21.14
C LEU A 264 -23.29 -40.93 -22.05
N ILE A 265 -22.73 -41.20 -23.23
CA ILE A 265 -22.30 -40.17 -24.18
C ILE A 265 -23.50 -39.30 -24.59
N GLY A 266 -23.33 -37.98 -24.54
CA GLY A 266 -24.36 -37.00 -24.84
C GLY A 266 -25.37 -36.77 -23.71
N ALA A 267 -25.32 -37.55 -22.62
CA ALA A 267 -26.17 -37.30 -21.47
C ALA A 267 -25.74 -36.02 -20.74
N MET A 268 -26.73 -35.21 -20.37
CA MET A 268 -26.50 -34.06 -19.50
C MET A 268 -26.57 -34.51 -18.04
N VAL A 269 -25.56 -34.15 -17.26
CA VAL A 269 -25.41 -34.55 -15.86
C VAL A 269 -25.11 -33.35 -14.96
N ARG A 270 -25.57 -33.44 -13.72
CA ARG A 270 -25.20 -32.53 -12.64
C ARG A 270 -24.16 -33.21 -11.75
N LEU A 271 -22.97 -32.62 -11.66
CA LEU A 271 -21.91 -33.12 -10.78
C LEU A 271 -22.12 -32.62 -9.34
N PRO A 272 -21.66 -33.38 -8.32
CA PRO A 272 -21.61 -32.87 -6.95
C PRO A 272 -20.67 -31.64 -6.86
N PRO A 273 -20.80 -30.81 -5.81
CA PRO A 273 -19.94 -29.65 -5.62
C PRO A 273 -18.45 -30.04 -5.58
N LEU A 274 -17.65 -29.40 -6.43
CA LEU A 274 -16.21 -29.63 -6.54
C LEU A 274 -15.45 -28.44 -5.96
N GLY A 275 -14.60 -28.69 -4.95
CA GLY A 275 -13.72 -27.68 -4.38
C GLY A 275 -12.27 -27.85 -4.85
N ARG A 276 -11.34 -27.15 -4.19
CA ARG A 276 -9.91 -27.18 -4.52
C ARG A 276 -9.29 -28.57 -4.48
N ARG A 277 -9.77 -29.45 -3.59
CA ARG A 277 -9.28 -30.83 -3.46
C ARG A 277 -9.63 -31.68 -4.67
N GLN A 278 -10.66 -31.30 -5.43
CA GLN A 278 -11.10 -31.97 -6.65
C GLN A 278 -10.38 -31.46 -7.90
N THR A 279 -9.34 -30.63 -7.77
CA THR A 279 -8.47 -30.26 -8.91
C THR A 279 -7.32 -31.27 -9.04
N LEU A 280 -7.13 -31.80 -10.25
CA LEU A 280 -5.97 -32.59 -10.65
C LEU A 280 -5.00 -31.73 -11.48
N TYR A 281 -3.71 -31.94 -11.28
CA TYR A 281 -2.66 -31.23 -12.02
C TYR A 281 -1.87 -32.20 -12.89
N GLU A 282 -2.03 -32.05 -14.20
CA GLU A 282 -1.19 -32.69 -15.21
C GLU A 282 -0.12 -31.67 -15.65
N THR A 283 1.06 -32.12 -16.06
CA THR A 283 2.25 -31.26 -16.30
C THR A 283 2.02 -29.91 -17.01
N GLN A 284 1.03 -29.79 -17.89
CA GLN A 284 0.66 -28.52 -18.55
C GLN A 284 -0.86 -28.21 -18.52
N ARG A 285 -1.66 -29.01 -17.80
CA ARG A 285 -3.13 -28.90 -17.78
C ARG A 285 -3.68 -29.11 -16.39
N SER A 286 -4.85 -28.54 -16.13
CA SER A 286 -5.55 -28.76 -14.87
C SER A 286 -6.98 -29.21 -15.14
N TRP A 287 -7.45 -30.13 -14.32
CA TRP A 287 -8.75 -30.78 -14.50
C TRP A 287 -9.57 -30.67 -13.22
N CYS A 288 -10.87 -30.41 -13.32
CA CYS A 288 -11.79 -30.66 -12.21
C CYS A 288 -12.26 -32.12 -12.28
N TRP A 289 -12.23 -32.82 -11.15
CA TRP A 289 -12.49 -34.25 -11.06
C TRP A 289 -13.62 -34.55 -10.06
N SER A 290 -14.64 -35.25 -10.54
CA SER A 290 -15.71 -35.81 -9.71
C SER A 290 -15.67 -37.33 -9.80
N GLY A 291 -15.20 -38.02 -8.76
CA GLY A 291 -15.14 -39.48 -8.77
C GLY A 291 -14.39 -40.08 -7.59
N SER A 292 -14.12 -41.38 -7.69
CA SER A 292 -13.42 -42.18 -6.69
C SER A 292 -12.72 -43.37 -7.35
N ASN A 293 -11.79 -44.02 -6.65
CA ASN A 293 -11.13 -45.27 -7.08
C ASN A 293 -10.49 -45.22 -8.48
N GLY A 294 -9.90 -44.08 -8.87
CA GLY A 294 -9.26 -43.91 -10.17
C GLY A 294 -10.23 -43.72 -11.35
N GLY A 295 -11.54 -43.65 -11.10
CA GLY A 295 -12.58 -43.32 -12.07
C GLY A 295 -13.17 -41.92 -11.84
N GLY A 296 -13.77 -41.30 -12.86
CA GLY A 296 -14.52 -40.06 -12.64
C GLY A 296 -15.01 -39.31 -13.88
N TYR A 297 -15.70 -38.20 -13.60
CA TYR A 297 -16.01 -37.16 -14.57
C TYR A 297 -14.91 -36.10 -14.54
N LEU A 298 -14.44 -35.69 -15.71
CA LEU A 298 -13.29 -34.81 -15.89
C LEU A 298 -13.69 -33.58 -16.70
N ILE A 299 -13.42 -32.40 -16.16
CA ILE A 299 -13.63 -31.11 -16.85
C ILE A 299 -12.27 -30.48 -17.09
N ASP A 300 -11.94 -30.21 -18.35
CA ASP A 300 -10.71 -29.50 -18.72
C ASP A 300 -10.83 -28.03 -18.32
N ARG A 301 -9.95 -27.53 -17.44
CA ARG A 301 -9.97 -26.13 -17.01
C ARG A 301 -9.52 -25.16 -18.10
N ALA A 302 -8.93 -25.66 -19.19
CA ALA A 302 -8.57 -24.88 -20.38
C ALA A 302 -9.68 -24.85 -21.45
N SER A 303 -10.87 -25.42 -21.18
CA SER A 303 -11.99 -25.32 -22.13
C SER A 303 -12.51 -23.88 -22.27
N ALA A 304 -13.07 -23.56 -23.43
CA ALA A 304 -13.69 -22.25 -23.67
C ALA A 304 -14.80 -21.93 -22.65
N THR A 305 -15.58 -22.93 -22.25
CA THR A 305 -16.64 -22.76 -21.24
C THR A 305 -16.08 -22.46 -19.86
N MET A 306 -14.91 -23.00 -19.52
CA MET A 306 -14.21 -22.67 -18.28
C MET A 306 -13.62 -21.26 -18.33
N GLU A 307 -13.16 -20.76 -19.48
CA GLU A 307 -12.76 -19.35 -19.61
C GLU A 307 -13.93 -18.39 -19.28
N LEU A 308 -15.15 -18.72 -19.75
CA LEU A 308 -16.35 -17.93 -19.41
C LEU A 308 -16.63 -17.93 -17.91
N LEU A 309 -16.42 -19.06 -17.24
CA LEU A 309 -16.55 -19.15 -15.78
C LEU A 309 -15.49 -18.31 -15.07
N HIS A 310 -14.24 -18.30 -15.52
CA HIS A 310 -13.20 -17.45 -14.94
C HIS A 310 -13.55 -15.95 -15.07
N VAL A 311 -14.12 -15.54 -16.22
CA VAL A 311 -14.63 -14.17 -16.41
C VAL A 311 -15.76 -13.86 -15.42
N ALA A 312 -16.69 -14.80 -15.22
CA ALA A 312 -17.78 -14.65 -14.26
C ALA A 312 -17.28 -14.54 -12.81
N THR A 313 -16.36 -15.41 -12.41
CA THR A 313 -15.72 -15.39 -11.08
C THR A 313 -15.00 -14.07 -10.86
N ARG A 314 -14.22 -13.59 -11.84
CA ARG A 314 -13.51 -12.31 -11.72
C ARG A 314 -14.49 -11.15 -11.55
N ALA A 315 -15.53 -11.07 -12.38
CA ALA A 315 -16.55 -10.03 -12.24
C ALA A 315 -17.27 -10.08 -10.88
N TYR A 316 -17.54 -11.28 -10.36
CA TYR A 316 -18.14 -11.45 -9.04
C TYR A 316 -17.21 -10.97 -7.91
N VAL A 317 -15.94 -11.39 -7.93
CA VAL A 317 -14.92 -10.94 -6.97
C VAL A 317 -14.74 -9.42 -7.03
N GLU A 318 -14.67 -8.89 -8.24
CA GLU A 318 -14.44 -7.46 -8.51
C GLU A 318 -15.59 -6.58 -8.02
N MET A 319 -16.84 -7.02 -8.10
CA MET A 319 -18.02 -6.18 -7.81
C MET A 319 -18.75 -6.53 -6.51
N VAL A 320 -18.71 -7.80 -6.09
CA VAL A 320 -19.56 -8.35 -5.04
C VAL A 320 -18.74 -8.70 -3.79
N ASP A 321 -17.85 -9.69 -3.91
CA ASP A 321 -17.15 -10.27 -2.76
C ASP A 321 -15.65 -10.50 -3.06
N PRO A 322 -14.76 -9.56 -2.66
CA PRO A 322 -13.33 -9.69 -2.88
C PRO A 322 -12.68 -10.79 -2.02
N THR A 323 -13.45 -11.44 -1.14
CA THR A 323 -12.94 -12.47 -0.22
C THR A 323 -13.25 -13.90 -0.66
N LEU A 324 -13.89 -14.10 -1.83
CA LEU A 324 -14.17 -15.41 -2.43
C LEU A 324 -12.85 -16.13 -2.79
N ARG A 325 -12.24 -16.81 -1.80
CA ARG A 325 -10.98 -17.55 -1.93
C ARG A 325 -11.18 -19.05 -2.05
N GLU A 326 -12.14 -19.56 -1.29
CA GLU A 326 -12.50 -20.97 -1.28
C GLU A 326 -13.95 -21.06 -1.75
N SER A 327 -14.13 -21.78 -2.85
CA SER A 327 -15.43 -21.97 -3.46
C SER A 327 -15.58 -23.40 -3.92
N SER A 328 -16.77 -23.95 -3.71
CA SER A 328 -17.23 -25.17 -4.32
C SER A 328 -18.07 -24.85 -5.54
N VAL A 329 -17.86 -25.60 -6.61
CA VAL A 329 -18.54 -25.38 -7.90
C VAL A 329 -19.37 -26.61 -8.24
N THR A 330 -20.68 -26.41 -8.38
CA THR A 330 -21.59 -27.42 -8.95
C THR A 330 -21.65 -27.20 -10.46
N PHE A 331 -21.14 -28.18 -11.22
CA PHE A 331 -21.16 -28.13 -12.68
C PHE A 331 -22.36 -28.89 -13.25
N ILE A 332 -22.92 -28.36 -14.32
CA ILE A 332 -23.82 -29.09 -15.21
C ILE A 332 -23.16 -29.15 -16.57
N GLY A 333 -23.13 -30.33 -17.19
CA GLY A 333 -22.43 -30.53 -18.44
C GLY A 333 -22.88 -31.77 -19.21
N VAL A 334 -22.44 -31.85 -20.46
CA VAL A 334 -22.71 -32.96 -21.38
C VAL A 334 -21.50 -33.88 -21.43
N ILE A 335 -21.74 -35.17 -21.23
CA ILE A 335 -20.71 -36.20 -21.33
C ILE A 335 -20.25 -36.33 -22.78
N GLN A 336 -18.94 -36.22 -23.01
CA GLN A 336 -18.32 -36.26 -24.32
C GLN A 336 -17.98 -37.70 -24.73
N PRO A 337 -17.87 -37.99 -26.04
CA PRO A 337 -17.52 -39.32 -26.55
C PRO A 337 -16.08 -39.74 -26.25
N GLU A 338 -15.17 -38.76 -26.11
CA GLU A 338 -13.76 -39.03 -25.86
C GLU A 338 -13.49 -39.08 -24.34
N PRO A 339 -13.09 -40.23 -23.78
CA PRO A 339 -12.64 -40.30 -22.40
C PRO A 339 -11.24 -39.67 -22.26
N ALA A 340 -10.82 -39.42 -21.03
CA ALA A 340 -9.51 -38.89 -20.70
C ALA A 340 -8.79 -39.75 -19.67
N LEU A 341 -7.47 -39.83 -19.80
CA LEU A 341 -6.57 -40.31 -18.76
C LEU A 341 -5.83 -39.10 -18.20
N VAL A 342 -5.89 -38.88 -16.90
CA VAL A 342 -5.20 -37.78 -16.22
C VAL A 342 -4.25 -38.36 -15.19
N VAL A 343 -2.97 -38.01 -15.29
CA VAL A 343 -1.94 -38.41 -14.32
C VAL A 343 -1.55 -37.20 -13.49
N ASP A 344 -1.91 -37.23 -12.21
CA ASP A 344 -1.48 -36.24 -11.22
C ASP A 344 -0.21 -36.76 -10.54
N VAL A 345 0.93 -36.24 -10.99
CA VAL A 345 2.27 -36.68 -10.54
C VAL A 345 2.49 -36.34 -9.06
N ASP A 346 1.98 -35.19 -8.62
CA ASP A 346 2.15 -34.71 -7.25
C ASP A 346 1.38 -35.59 -6.27
N ARG A 347 0.17 -36.03 -6.66
CA ARG A 347 -0.67 -36.93 -5.85
C ARG A 347 -0.40 -38.41 -6.11
N GLN A 348 0.44 -38.75 -7.09
CA GLN A 348 0.71 -40.11 -7.55
C GLN A 348 -0.57 -40.90 -7.87
N ILE A 349 -1.56 -40.25 -8.48
CA ILE A 349 -2.81 -40.88 -8.90
C ILE A 349 -2.97 -40.80 -10.42
N THR A 350 -3.54 -41.85 -10.99
CA THR A 350 -4.00 -41.88 -12.37
C THR A 350 -5.52 -42.02 -12.36
N VAL A 351 -6.20 -41.16 -13.10
CA VAL A 351 -7.66 -41.13 -13.20
C VAL A 351 -8.05 -41.35 -14.65
N ALA A 352 -8.75 -42.45 -14.92
CA ALA A 352 -9.47 -42.67 -16.16
C ALA A 352 -10.89 -42.11 -16.00
N GLY A 353 -11.41 -41.38 -16.97
CA GLY A 353 -12.71 -40.75 -16.78
C GLY A 353 -13.36 -40.23 -18.04
N LEU A 354 -14.65 -39.92 -17.93
CA LEU A 354 -15.43 -39.32 -19.00
C LEU A 354 -15.24 -37.81 -18.98
N ARG A 355 -14.94 -37.23 -20.15
CA ARG A 355 -14.91 -35.78 -20.28
C ARG A 355 -16.31 -35.21 -20.19
N VAL A 356 -16.45 -34.09 -19.51
CA VAL A 356 -17.69 -33.33 -19.39
C VAL A 356 -17.47 -31.94 -19.94
N GLU A 357 -18.22 -31.58 -20.97
CA GLU A 357 -18.30 -30.22 -21.47
C GLU A 357 -19.32 -29.45 -20.63
N THR A 358 -18.85 -28.43 -19.91
CA THR A 358 -19.68 -27.67 -18.98
C THR A 358 -20.60 -26.71 -19.72
N VAL A 359 -21.90 -26.74 -19.38
CA VAL A 359 -22.91 -25.82 -19.92
C VAL A 359 -23.36 -24.78 -18.90
N ALA A 360 -23.20 -25.08 -17.61
CA ALA A 360 -23.51 -24.14 -16.54
C ALA A 360 -22.71 -24.45 -15.26
N ALA A 361 -22.57 -23.43 -14.41
CA ALA A 361 -21.92 -23.56 -13.11
C ALA A 361 -22.64 -22.74 -12.03
N LEU A 362 -22.82 -23.35 -10.86
CA LEU A 362 -23.20 -22.66 -9.63
C LEU A 362 -21.99 -22.66 -8.69
N VAL A 363 -21.45 -21.48 -8.43
CA VAL A 363 -20.27 -21.27 -7.57
C VAL A 363 -20.74 -20.80 -6.21
N SER A 364 -20.37 -21.52 -5.14
CA SER A 364 -20.75 -21.21 -3.77
C SER A 364 -19.50 -20.95 -2.93
N SER A 365 -19.55 -19.97 -2.02
CA SER A 365 -18.47 -19.72 -1.06
C SER A 365 -18.43 -20.83 -0.02
N ASP A 366 -17.24 -21.36 0.26
CA ASP A 366 -17.03 -22.35 1.33
C ASP A 366 -16.87 -21.68 2.71
N THR A 367 -16.66 -20.36 2.73
CA THR A 367 -16.36 -19.58 3.95
C THR A 367 -17.56 -18.80 4.47
N VAL A 368 -18.45 -18.37 3.58
CA VAL A 368 -19.65 -17.62 3.93
C VAL A 368 -20.86 -18.38 3.40
N ALA A 369 -21.65 -18.93 4.32
CA ALA A 369 -22.87 -19.65 3.97
C ALA A 369 -23.78 -18.73 3.13
N ASP A 370 -24.46 -19.32 2.14
CA ASP A 370 -25.44 -18.67 1.25
C ASP A 370 -24.88 -17.65 0.24
N HIS A 371 -23.58 -17.36 0.21
CA HIS A 371 -22.97 -16.58 -0.88
C HIS A 371 -22.75 -17.48 -2.11
N ARG A 372 -23.46 -17.20 -3.21
CA ARG A 372 -23.27 -17.94 -4.48
C ARG A 372 -23.67 -17.11 -5.70
N PHE A 373 -23.09 -17.48 -6.84
CA PHE A 373 -23.49 -16.95 -8.15
C PHE A 373 -23.65 -18.07 -9.18
N PHE A 374 -24.51 -17.83 -10.16
CA PHE A 374 -24.79 -18.74 -11.26
C PHE A 374 -24.27 -18.17 -12.58
N ALA A 375 -23.59 -18.99 -13.37
CA ALA A 375 -23.13 -18.65 -14.71
C ALA A 375 -23.67 -19.66 -15.73
N ASP A 376 -24.42 -19.16 -16.71
CA ASP A 376 -24.73 -19.90 -17.93
C ASP A 376 -23.52 -19.80 -18.88
N LEU A 377 -22.94 -20.95 -19.21
CA LEU A 377 -21.69 -21.06 -19.98
C LEU A 377 -21.97 -21.30 -21.48
N ARG A 378 -23.24 -21.32 -21.91
CA ARG A 378 -23.63 -21.45 -23.32
C ARG A 378 -23.46 -20.10 -24.02
N ALA A 379 -22.49 -20.01 -24.93
CA ALA A 379 -22.11 -18.75 -25.58
C ALA A 379 -23.25 -18.05 -26.33
N ASP A 380 -24.21 -18.80 -26.89
CA ASP A 380 -25.37 -18.30 -27.64
C ASP A 380 -26.52 -17.81 -26.76
N ARG A 381 -26.54 -18.21 -25.48
CA ARG A 381 -27.59 -17.85 -24.50
C ARG A 381 -27.11 -16.88 -23.43
N ARG A 382 -25.80 -16.69 -23.31
CA ARG A 382 -25.18 -15.80 -22.33
C ARG A 382 -25.49 -14.34 -22.62
N THR A 383 -26.31 -13.72 -21.77
CA THR A 383 -26.59 -12.27 -21.81
C THR A 383 -25.67 -11.48 -20.88
N GLU A 384 -25.17 -12.11 -19.81
CA GLU A 384 -24.29 -11.51 -18.80
C GLU A 384 -23.30 -12.55 -18.23
N ALA A 385 -22.27 -12.10 -17.50
CA ALA A 385 -21.24 -13.03 -17.02
C ALA A 385 -21.74 -13.96 -15.90
N PHE A 386 -22.59 -13.46 -15.02
CA PHE A 386 -23.32 -14.22 -14.01
C PHE A 386 -24.69 -13.58 -13.79
N ALA A 387 -25.65 -14.36 -13.29
CA ALA A 387 -27.01 -13.90 -13.06
C ALA A 387 -27.08 -12.71 -12.09
N GLY A 388 -27.64 -11.58 -12.55
CA GLY A 388 -27.77 -10.35 -11.77
C GLY A 388 -26.58 -9.39 -11.90
N LEU A 389 -25.61 -9.65 -12.79
CA LEU A 389 -24.48 -8.76 -13.03
C LEU A 389 -24.94 -7.36 -13.46
N THR A 390 -25.88 -7.27 -14.40
CA THR A 390 -26.33 -5.97 -14.94
C THR A 390 -26.96 -5.09 -13.86
N ALA A 391 -27.79 -5.69 -13.00
CA ALA A 391 -28.43 -5.00 -11.88
C ALA A 391 -27.39 -4.56 -10.83
N THR A 392 -26.41 -5.42 -10.55
CA THR A 392 -25.29 -5.11 -9.65
C THR A 392 -24.47 -3.92 -10.18
N ALA A 393 -24.09 -3.95 -11.46
CA ALA A 393 -23.32 -2.90 -12.12
C ALA A 393 -24.05 -1.56 -12.14
N ALA A 394 -25.37 -1.55 -12.39
CA ALA A 394 -26.19 -0.35 -12.36
C ALA A 394 -26.23 0.32 -10.96
N GLY A 395 -26.19 -0.47 -9.89
CA GLY A 395 -26.11 0.04 -8.51
C GLY A 395 -24.74 0.61 -8.12
N ILE A 396 -23.68 0.21 -8.84
CA ILE A 396 -22.30 0.64 -8.62
C ILE A 396 -22.00 1.98 -9.29
N ALA A 397 -22.36 2.10 -10.57
CA ALA A 397 -21.89 3.17 -11.44
C ALA A 397 -22.11 4.58 -10.87
N ARG A 398 -21.14 5.46 -11.09
CA ARG A 398 -21.18 6.87 -10.70
C ARG A 398 -20.92 7.79 -11.89
N PRO A 399 -21.35 9.06 -11.80
CA PRO A 399 -20.95 10.07 -12.77
C PRO A 399 -19.42 10.17 -12.83
N PRO A 400 -18.84 10.44 -14.01
CA PRO A 400 -17.41 10.67 -14.13
C PRO A 400 -16.99 11.88 -13.29
N LEU A 401 -15.73 11.87 -12.85
CA LEU A 401 -15.13 13.00 -12.15
C LEU A 401 -15.16 14.26 -13.02
N ALA A 402 -15.49 15.41 -12.44
CA ALA A 402 -15.43 16.68 -13.16
C ALA A 402 -13.98 17.05 -13.49
N ASP A 403 -13.75 17.69 -14.65
CA ASP A 403 -12.39 18.10 -15.02
C ASP A 403 -11.80 19.17 -14.09
N THR A 404 -12.67 19.89 -13.38
CA THR A 404 -12.29 20.92 -12.39
C THR A 404 -12.03 20.35 -11.00
N SER A 405 -12.13 19.03 -10.80
CA SER A 405 -11.90 18.41 -9.50
C SER A 405 -10.48 18.66 -8.99
N THR A 406 -10.40 19.03 -7.71
CA THR A 406 -9.15 19.22 -7.00
C THR A 406 -8.41 17.90 -6.79
N PRO A 407 -7.09 17.90 -6.52
CA PRO A 407 -6.36 16.67 -6.26
C PRO A 407 -6.93 15.84 -5.10
N ALA A 408 -7.47 16.50 -4.07
CA ALA A 408 -8.12 15.82 -2.96
C ALA A 408 -9.41 15.11 -3.40
N GLU A 409 -10.22 15.74 -4.25
CA GLU A 409 -11.45 15.15 -4.78
C GLU A 409 -11.16 13.95 -5.69
N VAL A 410 -10.09 13.99 -6.50
CA VAL A 410 -9.65 12.84 -7.31
C VAL A 410 -9.32 11.64 -6.41
N LEU A 411 -8.52 11.85 -5.36
CA LEU A 411 -8.16 10.77 -4.43
C LEU A 411 -9.39 10.22 -3.68
N LEU A 412 -10.26 11.10 -3.19
CA LEU A 412 -11.49 10.69 -2.51
C LEU A 412 -12.42 9.91 -3.44
N ALA A 413 -12.52 10.30 -4.71
CA ALA A 413 -13.27 9.56 -5.72
C ALA A 413 -12.66 8.17 -5.98
N ALA A 414 -11.34 8.07 -6.07
CA ALA A 414 -10.66 6.78 -6.19
C ALA A 414 -10.93 5.86 -4.97
N PHE A 415 -10.88 6.41 -3.75
CA PHE A 415 -11.17 5.64 -2.53
C PHE A 415 -12.65 5.25 -2.41
N ASP A 416 -13.60 6.13 -2.78
CA ASP A 416 -15.03 5.79 -2.81
C ASP A 416 -15.32 4.74 -3.89
N ALA A 417 -14.67 4.82 -5.04
CA ALA A 417 -14.76 3.81 -6.09
C ALA A 417 -14.30 2.43 -5.59
N LEU A 418 -13.19 2.35 -4.86
CA LEU A 418 -12.72 1.12 -4.21
C LEU A 418 -13.75 0.56 -3.21
N LYS A 419 -14.29 1.42 -2.33
CA LYS A 419 -15.34 1.04 -1.37
C LYS A 419 -16.60 0.51 -2.06
N ARG A 420 -16.94 1.06 -3.23
CA ARG A 420 -18.12 0.68 -4.02
C ARG A 420 -17.87 -0.42 -5.02
N GLY A 421 -16.65 -0.85 -5.28
CA GLY A 421 -16.36 -1.78 -6.38
C GLY A 421 -16.57 -1.21 -7.78
N ASP A 422 -16.35 0.09 -7.96
CA ASP A 422 -16.42 0.77 -9.26
C ASP A 422 -15.03 0.87 -9.91
N MET A 423 -14.57 -0.22 -10.55
CA MET A 423 -13.22 -0.26 -11.15
C MET A 423 -13.08 0.79 -12.26
N ALA A 424 -14.13 1.04 -13.03
CA ALA A 424 -14.12 2.02 -14.12
C ALA A 424 -13.84 3.43 -13.59
N THR A 425 -14.55 3.87 -12.54
CA THR A 425 -14.29 5.17 -11.91
C THR A 425 -12.89 5.23 -11.29
N TRP A 426 -12.44 4.14 -10.65
CA TRP A 426 -11.09 4.09 -10.08
C TRP A 426 -9.99 4.24 -11.14
N LEU A 427 -10.07 3.47 -12.24
CA LEU A 427 -9.14 3.59 -13.37
C LEU A 427 -9.16 4.99 -13.98
N SER A 428 -10.34 5.63 -14.07
CA SER A 428 -10.47 6.99 -14.62
C SER A 428 -9.73 8.06 -13.80
N CYS A 429 -9.39 7.77 -12.54
CA CYS A 429 -8.60 8.66 -11.69
C CYS A 429 -7.10 8.61 -12.02
N TYR A 430 -6.63 7.60 -12.76
CA TYR A 430 -5.21 7.44 -13.10
C TYR A 430 -4.85 8.10 -14.44
N ALA A 431 -3.58 8.49 -14.54
CA ALA A 431 -3.07 9.15 -15.73
C ALA A 431 -2.92 8.15 -16.88
N THR A 432 -3.28 8.61 -18.07
CA THR A 432 -2.96 7.98 -19.35
C THR A 432 -1.81 8.73 -20.01
N TRP A 433 -0.85 9.19 -19.21
CA TRP A 433 0.38 9.84 -19.65
C TRP A 433 1.47 9.68 -18.60
N ASN A 434 2.72 9.95 -18.97
CA ASN A 434 3.85 10.00 -18.05
C ASN A 434 4.89 11.04 -18.48
N VAL A 435 5.52 11.71 -17.51
CA VAL A 435 6.69 12.57 -17.74
C VAL A 435 7.95 11.73 -17.56
N THR A 436 8.70 11.52 -18.64
CA THR A 436 9.94 10.73 -18.63
C THR A 436 11.15 11.66 -18.78
N THR A 437 12.20 11.38 -18.01
CA THR A 437 13.50 12.04 -18.17
C THR A 437 14.44 11.10 -18.90
N TYR A 438 14.98 11.54 -20.03
CA TYR A 438 16.03 10.84 -20.77
C TYR A 438 17.38 11.48 -20.46
N PHE A 439 18.38 10.63 -20.25
CA PHE A 439 19.76 11.05 -20.03
C PHE A 439 20.56 10.77 -21.30
N GLU A 440 21.07 11.82 -21.90
CA GLU A 440 22.02 11.75 -23.00
C GLU A 440 23.42 12.16 -22.54
N ARG A 441 24.41 11.99 -23.42
CA ARG A 441 25.83 12.22 -23.11
C ARG A 441 26.12 13.65 -22.65
N ASP A 442 25.33 14.61 -23.13
CA ASP A 442 25.56 16.05 -22.96
C ASP A 442 24.48 16.73 -22.08
N GLY A 443 23.56 15.96 -21.48
CA GLY A 443 22.52 16.49 -20.59
C GLY A 443 21.34 15.55 -20.39
N SER A 444 20.32 16.03 -19.68
CA SER A 444 19.01 15.38 -19.63
C SER A 444 17.96 16.23 -20.33
N TYR A 445 16.98 15.58 -20.94
CA TYR A 445 15.77 16.24 -21.41
C TYR A 445 14.54 15.49 -20.91
N GLN A 446 13.46 16.25 -20.70
CA GLN A 446 12.18 15.71 -20.28
C GLN A 446 11.21 15.68 -21.47
N TRP A 447 10.36 14.67 -21.50
CA TRP A 447 9.32 14.50 -22.51
C TRP A 447 8.05 13.91 -21.87
N VAL A 448 6.89 14.20 -22.47
CA VAL A 448 5.58 13.70 -22.01
C VAL A 448 5.07 12.61 -22.95
N ASP A 449 5.03 11.37 -22.46
CA ASP A 449 4.49 10.23 -23.19
C ASP A 449 2.97 10.14 -23.00
N LEU A 450 2.21 10.45 -24.05
CA LEU A 450 0.75 10.35 -24.08
C LEU A 450 0.23 8.95 -24.47
N GLY A 451 1.12 8.04 -24.88
CA GLY A 451 0.78 6.62 -25.12
C GLY A 451 0.90 5.76 -23.86
N TRP A 452 1.45 6.32 -22.78
CA TRP A 452 1.63 5.64 -21.51
C TRP A 452 0.32 5.49 -20.75
N SER A 453 0.15 4.38 -20.02
CA SER A 453 -0.94 4.23 -19.05
C SER A 453 -0.32 3.83 -17.73
N THR A 454 -0.48 4.67 -16.70
CA THR A 454 0.05 4.40 -15.36
C THR A 454 -0.53 3.09 -14.83
N ILE A 455 -1.84 2.94 -14.97
CA ILE A 455 -2.58 1.72 -14.68
C ILE A 455 -3.61 1.50 -15.79
N SER A 456 -3.63 0.29 -16.35
CA SER A 456 -4.66 -0.21 -17.26
C SER A 456 -5.54 -1.24 -16.53
N GLU A 457 -6.67 -1.64 -17.11
CA GLU A 457 -7.48 -2.73 -16.55
C GLU A 457 -6.65 -4.00 -16.28
N ARG A 458 -5.72 -4.33 -17.19
CA ARG A 458 -4.88 -5.53 -17.07
C ARG A 458 -3.77 -5.37 -16.03
N SER A 459 -3.06 -4.24 -16.03
CA SER A 459 -1.95 -4.01 -15.08
C SER A 459 -2.44 -3.62 -13.69
N GLY A 460 -3.63 -3.03 -13.58
CA GLY A 460 -4.25 -2.57 -12.35
C GLY A 460 -5.09 -3.59 -11.62
N ALA A 461 -5.51 -4.69 -12.27
CA ALA A 461 -6.38 -5.68 -11.64
C ALA A 461 -5.82 -6.20 -10.30
N SER A 462 -4.51 -6.48 -10.24
CA SER A 462 -3.88 -6.94 -9.00
C SER A 462 -3.83 -5.87 -7.90
N ASP A 463 -3.69 -4.60 -8.28
CA ASP A 463 -3.65 -3.49 -7.34
C ASP A 463 -5.05 -3.15 -6.85
N TRP A 464 -6.05 -3.20 -7.73
CA TRP A 464 -7.47 -3.11 -7.42
C TRP A 464 -7.90 -4.18 -6.41
N ASP A 465 -7.64 -5.45 -6.70
CA ASP A 465 -8.03 -6.57 -5.83
C ASP A 465 -7.37 -6.44 -4.45
N ARG A 466 -6.07 -6.10 -4.43
CA ARG A 466 -5.32 -5.88 -3.18
C ARG A 466 -5.89 -4.71 -2.40
N ALA A 467 -6.15 -3.57 -3.03
CA ALA A 467 -6.73 -2.40 -2.39
C ALA A 467 -8.08 -2.70 -1.76
N ARG A 468 -8.98 -3.31 -2.54
CA ARG A 468 -10.31 -3.72 -2.06
C ARG A 468 -10.18 -4.69 -0.90
N GLN A 469 -9.32 -5.71 -1.00
CA GLN A 469 -9.12 -6.65 0.09
C GLN A 469 -8.71 -5.93 1.39
N ARG A 470 -7.78 -4.97 1.33
CA ARG A 470 -7.32 -4.23 2.51
C ARG A 470 -8.42 -3.41 3.17
N LEU A 471 -9.30 -2.79 2.38
CA LEU A 471 -10.49 -2.09 2.90
C LEU A 471 -11.46 -3.04 3.63
N HIS A 472 -11.56 -4.28 3.16
CA HIS A 472 -12.40 -5.30 3.83
C HIS A 472 -11.71 -5.97 5.02
N THR A 473 -10.38 -5.90 5.14
CA THR A 473 -9.64 -6.49 6.26
C THR A 473 -9.29 -5.50 7.35
N ASP A 474 -8.33 -4.61 7.11
CA ASP A 474 -7.61 -3.88 8.16
C ASP A 474 -7.57 -2.36 7.96
N VAL A 475 -7.99 -1.86 6.79
CA VAL A 475 -8.23 -0.44 6.55
C VAL A 475 -9.74 -0.18 6.62
N PHE A 476 -10.19 0.58 7.62
CA PHE A 476 -11.60 0.93 7.81
C PHE A 476 -11.95 2.26 7.13
N GLY A 477 -11.00 3.18 7.05
CA GLY A 477 -11.15 4.47 6.42
C GLY A 477 -9.87 4.97 5.77
N VAL A 478 -10.04 5.91 4.84
CA VAL A 478 -8.94 6.59 4.15
C VAL A 478 -9.33 8.06 4.05
N GLU A 479 -8.41 8.96 4.39
CA GLU A 479 -8.61 10.40 4.29
C GLU A 479 -7.42 11.08 3.61
N VAL A 480 -7.69 12.12 2.83
CA VAL A 480 -6.64 12.99 2.31
C VAL A 480 -6.23 13.96 3.41
N ALA A 481 -5.14 13.65 4.09
CA ALA A 481 -4.61 14.45 5.18
C ALA A 481 -4.13 15.83 4.71
N ARG A 482 -3.51 15.87 3.52
CA ARG A 482 -2.94 17.11 2.98
C ARG A 482 -2.70 17.01 1.48
N VAL A 483 -2.79 18.15 0.80
CA VAL A 483 -2.28 18.35 -0.56
C VAL A 483 -1.16 19.38 -0.51
N GLY A 484 -0.01 19.05 -1.10
CA GLY A 484 1.14 19.94 -1.22
C GLY A 484 0.93 21.06 -2.24
N PRO A 485 1.88 22.00 -2.33
CA PRO A 485 1.84 23.03 -3.36
C PRO A 485 1.96 22.42 -4.76
N VAL A 486 1.39 23.11 -5.75
CA VAL A 486 1.55 22.78 -7.17
C VAL A 486 2.99 23.12 -7.60
N ARG A 487 3.66 22.18 -8.25
CA ARG A 487 4.97 22.38 -8.87
C ARG A 487 4.91 22.10 -10.36
N VAL A 488 5.67 22.83 -11.15
CA VAL A 488 5.86 22.54 -12.57
C VAL A 488 6.94 21.47 -12.69
N VAL A 489 6.61 20.33 -13.29
CA VAL A 489 7.54 19.20 -13.50
C VAL A 489 8.00 19.06 -14.94
N TYR A 490 7.33 19.75 -15.87
CA TYR A 490 7.73 19.90 -17.25
C TYR A 490 7.21 21.25 -17.78
N ASP A 491 8.09 21.98 -18.45
CA ASP A 491 7.78 23.23 -19.14
C ASP A 491 8.47 23.21 -20.51
N ALA A 492 7.67 23.17 -21.58
CA ALA A 492 8.17 23.16 -22.95
C ALA A 492 9.03 24.40 -23.29
N ALA A 493 8.80 25.54 -22.62
CA ALA A 493 9.60 26.75 -22.82
C ALA A 493 11.02 26.64 -22.24
N GLN A 494 11.25 25.70 -21.32
CA GLN A 494 12.52 25.49 -20.63
C GLN A 494 13.26 24.23 -21.10
N SER A 495 12.62 23.38 -21.92
CA SER A 495 13.23 22.16 -22.42
C SER A 495 14.24 22.45 -23.53
N ASN A 496 15.46 21.93 -23.38
CA ASN A 496 16.59 22.15 -24.31
C ASN A 496 16.57 21.23 -25.55
N GLY A 497 15.53 20.40 -25.72
CA GLY A 497 15.40 19.46 -26.85
C GLY A 497 15.05 20.12 -28.18
N ASP A 498 15.36 19.44 -29.29
CA ASP A 498 15.14 19.91 -30.65
C ASP A 498 13.71 20.44 -30.86
N ARG A 499 13.62 21.70 -31.28
CA ARG A 499 12.38 22.51 -31.34
C ARG A 499 11.27 21.90 -32.20
N GLU A 500 11.55 20.92 -33.06
CA GLU A 500 10.55 20.32 -33.95
C GLU A 500 9.64 19.29 -33.25
N ALA A 501 10.10 18.58 -32.21
CA ALA A 501 9.25 17.65 -31.44
C ALA A 501 8.32 18.35 -30.43
N VAL A 502 8.68 19.58 -30.03
CA VAL A 502 7.98 20.38 -29.01
C VAL A 502 6.69 21.03 -29.55
N ILE A 503 6.49 21.11 -30.87
CA ILE A 503 5.40 21.88 -31.49
C ILE A 503 4.02 21.18 -31.38
N ILE A 504 3.97 19.87 -31.11
CA ILE A 504 2.72 19.07 -31.10
C ILE A 504 2.38 18.51 -29.69
N GLY A 505 3.30 18.61 -28.73
CA GLY A 505 3.12 18.05 -27.38
C GLY A 505 2.52 19.02 -26.34
N PRO A 506 2.27 18.52 -25.11
CA PRO A 506 1.91 19.34 -23.96
C PRO A 506 2.84 20.53 -23.76
N ARG A 507 2.31 21.67 -23.29
CA ARG A 507 3.11 22.85 -22.97
C ARG A 507 3.63 22.81 -21.55
N ILE A 508 2.79 22.38 -20.61
CA ILE A 508 3.12 22.37 -19.19
C ILE A 508 2.54 21.12 -18.52
N VAL A 509 3.32 20.52 -17.62
CA VAL A 509 2.83 19.51 -16.68
C VAL A 509 3.07 20.00 -15.27
N GLU A 510 1.99 20.01 -14.50
CA GLU A 510 1.99 20.38 -13.10
C GLU A 510 1.78 19.12 -12.26
N GLU A 511 2.45 19.05 -11.10
CA GLU A 511 2.36 17.96 -10.16
C GLU A 511 2.04 18.48 -8.75
N VAL A 512 1.31 17.68 -7.99
CA VAL A 512 1.17 17.82 -6.54
C VAL A 512 1.52 16.51 -5.85
N THR A 513 2.07 16.60 -4.65
CA THR A 513 2.15 15.47 -3.73
C THR A 513 1.07 15.60 -2.66
N ALA A 514 0.20 14.61 -2.56
CA ALA A 514 -0.80 14.47 -1.51
C ALA A 514 -0.35 13.43 -0.47
N ARG A 515 -0.83 13.61 0.77
CA ARG A 515 -0.63 12.71 1.89
C ARG A 515 -1.97 12.15 2.33
N VAL A 516 -1.99 10.86 2.58
CA VAL A 516 -3.17 10.07 2.92
C VAL A 516 -2.95 9.40 4.27
N ASN A 517 -4.00 9.37 5.10
CA ASN A 517 -4.02 8.57 6.32
C ASN A 517 -4.91 7.36 6.11
N HIS A 518 -4.38 6.19 6.45
CA HIS A 518 -5.14 4.95 6.58
C HIS A 518 -5.62 4.82 8.01
N ILE A 519 -6.89 4.46 8.19
CA ILE A 519 -7.53 4.35 9.49
C ILE A 519 -7.82 2.88 9.75
N GLY A 520 -7.28 2.33 10.83
CA GLY A 520 -7.51 0.96 11.27
C GLY A 520 -8.31 0.92 12.57
N TYR A 521 -8.80 -0.26 12.94
CA TYR A 521 -9.52 -0.48 14.20
C TYR A 521 -8.66 -1.25 15.19
N PHE A 522 -8.37 -0.64 16.33
CA PHE A 522 -7.36 -1.07 17.27
C PHE A 522 -7.86 -0.85 18.70
N GLU A 523 -7.90 -1.91 19.50
CA GLU A 523 -8.26 -1.82 20.94
C GLU A 523 -9.60 -1.10 21.21
N GLY A 524 -10.55 -1.22 20.29
CA GLY A 524 -11.86 -0.59 20.41
C GLY A 524 -12.00 0.77 19.74
N GLU A 525 -10.90 1.35 19.23
CA GLU A 525 -10.86 2.70 18.66
C GLU A 525 -10.39 2.71 17.21
N TYR A 526 -10.83 3.70 16.43
CA TYR A 526 -10.28 3.94 15.10
C TYR A 526 -9.07 4.87 15.19
N ARG A 527 -7.94 4.45 14.60
CA ARG A 527 -6.69 5.21 14.64
C ARG A 527 -6.00 5.20 13.29
N THR A 528 -5.32 6.30 12.98
CA THR A 528 -4.44 6.34 11.81
C THR A 528 -3.31 5.34 11.99
N PHE A 529 -2.88 4.65 10.95
CA PHE A 529 -1.72 3.75 11.02
C PHE A 529 -0.97 3.68 9.69
N SER A 530 0.24 3.14 9.75
CA SER A 530 1.06 2.77 8.59
C SER A 530 1.32 1.26 8.60
N ALA A 531 1.44 0.69 7.41
CA ALA A 531 1.88 -0.67 7.19
C ALA A 531 2.74 -0.74 5.93
N SER A 532 3.54 -1.80 5.78
CA SER A 532 4.50 -1.93 4.68
C SER A 532 3.88 -1.93 3.28
N LEU A 533 2.60 -2.28 3.19
CA LEU A 533 1.82 -2.35 1.95
C LEU A 533 0.84 -1.17 1.80
N LEU A 534 0.96 -0.13 2.64
CA LEU A 534 0.09 1.05 2.60
C LEU A 534 0.92 2.28 2.22
N HIS A 535 0.48 2.91 1.14
CA HIS A 535 1.13 4.05 0.51
C HIS A 535 0.45 5.33 0.97
N ARG A 536 1.12 6.08 1.83
CA ARG A 536 0.58 7.38 2.28
C ARG A 536 0.82 8.51 1.31
N ARG A 537 1.78 8.33 0.42
CA ARG A 537 2.23 9.38 -0.47
C ARG A 537 1.69 9.12 -1.87
N TRP A 538 0.97 10.10 -2.39
CA TRP A 538 0.33 10.03 -3.70
C TRP A 538 0.76 11.22 -4.54
N ARG A 539 1.17 10.99 -5.77
CA ARG A 539 1.45 12.04 -6.75
C ARG A 539 0.34 12.11 -7.77
N LEU A 540 -0.08 13.34 -8.05
CA LEU A 540 -1.05 13.63 -9.08
C LEU A 540 -0.47 14.66 -10.05
N GLN A 541 -0.73 14.46 -11.33
CA GLN A 541 -0.35 15.39 -12.39
C GLN A 541 -1.55 15.88 -13.16
N ARG A 542 -1.41 17.06 -13.77
CA ARG A 542 -2.29 17.53 -14.83
C ARG A 542 -1.48 18.11 -15.98
N VAL A 543 -2.04 17.97 -17.18
CA VAL A 543 -1.43 18.44 -18.43
C VAL A 543 -2.19 19.67 -18.91
N ASP A 544 -1.49 20.75 -19.24
CA ASP A 544 -2.07 21.97 -19.82
C ASP A 544 -3.30 22.51 -19.07
N HIS A 545 -3.22 22.48 -17.73
CA HIS A 545 -4.30 22.86 -16.80
C HIS A 545 -5.59 22.03 -16.92
N GLY A 546 -5.51 20.86 -17.55
CA GLY A 546 -6.57 19.85 -17.59
C GLY A 546 -6.79 19.18 -16.24
N PRO A 547 -7.45 18.01 -16.22
CA PRO A 547 -7.84 17.36 -14.98
C PRO A 547 -6.64 16.74 -14.27
N TRP A 548 -6.71 16.73 -12.94
CA TRP A 548 -5.75 16.01 -12.11
C TRP A 548 -5.94 14.49 -12.22
N ARG A 549 -4.84 13.77 -12.34
CA ARG A 549 -4.79 12.31 -12.41
C ARG A 549 -3.66 11.74 -11.57
N ILE A 550 -3.89 10.58 -10.97
CA ILE A 550 -2.92 9.83 -10.17
C ILE A 550 -1.87 9.23 -11.11
N ILE A 551 -0.59 9.43 -10.79
CA ILE A 551 0.53 8.94 -11.61
C ILE A 551 1.34 7.81 -10.94
N ASP A 552 1.07 7.50 -9.67
CA ASP A 552 1.70 6.39 -8.97
C ASP A 552 0.87 5.12 -9.16
N PRO A 553 1.44 3.97 -9.58
CA PRO A 553 0.69 2.74 -9.81
C PRO A 553 0.38 1.98 -8.51
N GLN A 554 -0.01 2.68 -7.45
CA GLN A 554 -0.13 2.12 -6.09
C GLN A 554 -1.60 1.86 -5.72
N SER A 555 -1.83 0.79 -4.94
CA SER A 555 -3.17 0.28 -4.64
C SER A 555 -3.91 1.05 -3.53
N LEU A 556 -3.22 1.36 -2.43
CA LEU A 556 -3.74 2.05 -1.25
C LEU A 556 -2.61 2.66 -0.44
#